data_AF-A0AAV5FBN9-F1
#
_entry.id   AF-A0AAV5FBN9-F1
#
_cell.length_a   1.000
_cell.length_b   1.000
_cell.length_c   1.000
_cell.angle_alpha   90.00
_cell.angle_beta   90.00
_cell.angle_gamma   90.00
#
_symmetry.space_group_name_H-M   'P 1'
#
loop_
_entity.id
_entity.type
_entity.pdbx_description
1 polymer ?
#
loop_
_entity_poly.entity_id
_entity_poly.type
_entity_poly.pdbx_seq_one_letter_code
_entity_poly.pdbx_strand_id
1 'polypeptide(L)'
;MFLSKPCSLALPPDSPFRAEDPHYEGIKRFLLTLLLFYSKQSKSIRGANVVYDRITSQVDSPAIYDGVIEMYNCPFWIIKQKLKAWIIKQKLKAVPLLEKTFKTTFSLLVLHMWLVLRRLKEEGKDGVKFGQYIYEMYNHDVELRVSKAGVNLLLTKWMKELEKIFYGNIVKYDAAISPEARQDDLVNVIWRNIYAEEGTEAIDVAATPAVQASSFLGGY
;
A
#
# COMPACT_ATOMS: atom_id res chain seq x y z
N MET A 1 -6.74 21.97 -3.40
CA MET A 1 -6.74 22.03 -1.92
C MET A 1 -5.59 21.16 -1.37
N PHE A 2 -4.34 21.67 -1.44
CA PHE A 2 -3.09 21.10 -0.90
C PHE A 2 -2.08 22.24 -0.70
N LEU A 3 -2.46 23.29 0.06
CA LEU A 3 -1.74 24.57 0.08
C LEU A 3 -0.73 24.72 1.23
N SER A 4 -0.59 23.72 2.10
CA SER A 4 0.48 23.72 3.10
C SER A 4 1.78 23.26 2.47
N LYS A 5 2.89 23.96 2.75
CA LYS A 5 4.23 23.51 2.35
C LYS A 5 4.46 22.06 2.82
N PRO A 6 5.12 21.21 2.00
CA PRO A 6 5.46 19.85 2.41
C PRO A 6 6.23 19.88 3.72
N CYS A 7 5.70 19.21 4.74
CA CYS A 7 6.35 19.08 6.05
C CYS A 7 7.26 17.86 6.02
N SER A 8 8.45 17.96 6.65
CA SER A 8 9.43 16.89 6.71
C SER A 8 8.79 15.57 7.16
N LEU A 9 9.08 14.49 6.43
CA LEU A 9 8.67 13.13 6.75
C LEU A 9 9.53 12.49 7.85
N ALA A 10 10.59 13.18 8.31
CA ALA A 10 11.47 12.68 9.35
C ALA A 10 10.71 12.64 10.69
N LEU A 11 10.66 11.45 11.29
CA LEU A 11 10.13 11.30 12.64
C LEU A 11 11.07 11.97 13.65
N PRO A 12 10.53 12.52 14.76
CA PRO A 12 11.33 13.01 15.88
C PRO A 12 12.40 11.98 16.31
N PRO A 13 13.62 12.39 16.73
CA PRO A 13 14.68 11.47 17.13
C PRO A 13 14.29 10.47 18.21
N ASP A 14 13.39 10.88 19.09
CA ASP A 14 12.83 10.13 20.21
C ASP A 14 11.59 9.28 19.84
N SER A 15 11.15 9.30 18.57
CA SER A 15 9.98 8.55 18.15
C SER A 15 10.26 7.04 18.17
N PRO A 16 9.44 6.22 18.84
CA PRO A 16 9.61 4.76 18.83
C PRO A 16 9.39 4.15 17.44
N PHE A 17 8.82 4.92 16.51
CA PHE A 17 8.62 4.53 15.11
C PHE A 17 9.74 5.02 14.20
N ARG A 18 10.78 5.67 14.71
CA ARG A 18 11.95 6.05 13.91
C ARG A 18 12.81 4.82 13.68
N ALA A 19 12.99 4.45 12.42
CA ALA A 19 13.96 3.42 12.09
C ALA A 19 15.35 4.06 12.04
N GLU A 20 16.27 3.52 12.83
CA GLU A 20 17.66 3.93 12.81
C GLU A 20 18.50 2.83 12.15
N ASP A 21 19.38 3.25 11.25
CA ASP A 21 20.37 2.33 10.68
C ASP A 21 21.32 1.87 11.80
N PRO A 22 21.64 0.57 11.87
CA PRO A 22 22.53 0.05 12.90
C PRO A 22 23.91 0.71 12.80
N HIS A 23 24.38 1.26 13.92
CA HIS A 23 25.69 1.88 14.00
C HIS A 23 26.73 0.85 14.43
N TYR A 24 27.61 0.47 13.50
CA TYR A 24 28.73 -0.42 13.78
C TYR A 24 30.02 0.36 13.96
N GLU A 25 30.92 -0.13 14.82
CA GLU A 25 32.22 0.48 15.10
C GLU A 25 33.41 -0.42 14.73
N GLY A 26 34.61 0.18 14.68
CA GLY A 26 35.89 -0.52 14.46
C GLY A 26 35.99 -1.26 13.12
N ILE A 27 36.58 -2.46 13.13
CA ILE A 27 36.82 -3.28 11.92
C ILE A 27 35.51 -3.60 11.21
N LYS A 28 34.41 -3.84 11.95
CA LYS A 28 33.09 -4.12 11.36
C LYS A 28 32.58 -2.93 10.55
N ARG A 29 32.73 -1.71 11.07
CA ARG A 29 32.39 -0.48 10.34
C ARG A 29 33.20 -0.35 9.06
N PHE A 30 34.51 -0.59 9.16
CA PHE A 30 35.42 -0.53 8.02
C PHE A 30 35.01 -1.51 6.92
N LEU A 31 34.79 -2.79 7.26
CA LEU A 31 34.36 -3.82 6.31
C LEU A 31 33.00 -3.50 5.67
N LEU A 32 32.02 -3.08 6.47
CA LEU A 32 30.70 -2.70 5.95
C LEU A 32 30.77 -1.48 5.03
N THR A 33 31.66 -0.52 5.33
CA THR A 33 31.90 0.63 4.45
C THR A 33 32.50 0.19 3.12
N LEU A 34 33.47 -0.74 3.14
CA LEU A 34 34.07 -1.33 1.93
C LEU A 34 33.03 -2.06 1.08
N LEU A 35 32.10 -2.78 1.73
CA LEU A 35 30.97 -3.47 1.08
C LEU A 35 29.81 -2.53 0.72
N LEU A 36 30.02 -1.21 0.72
CA LEU A 36 29.03 -0.18 0.35
C LEU A 36 27.75 -0.16 1.20
N PHE A 37 27.74 -0.80 2.38
CA PHE A 37 26.58 -0.85 3.26
C PHE A 37 26.04 0.54 3.65
N TYR A 38 26.93 1.51 3.79
CA TYR A 38 26.60 2.89 4.16
C TYR A 38 26.42 3.83 2.95
N SER A 39 26.42 3.31 1.72
CA SER A 39 26.15 4.11 0.52
C SER A 39 24.74 4.73 0.56
N LYS A 40 24.54 5.87 -0.14
CA LYS A 40 23.22 6.52 -0.24
C LYS A 40 22.15 5.54 -0.74
N GLN A 41 22.52 4.71 -1.73
CA GLN A 41 21.63 3.70 -2.30
C GLN A 41 21.26 2.61 -1.30
N SER A 42 22.22 1.98 -0.61
CA SER A 42 21.93 0.94 0.38
C SER A 42 21.07 1.45 1.53
N LYS A 43 21.31 2.68 1.99
CA LYS A 43 20.47 3.35 2.98
C LYS A 43 19.05 3.57 2.47
N SER A 44 18.88 4.06 1.24
CA SER A 44 17.57 4.26 0.62
C SER A 44 16.80 2.94 0.45
N ILE A 45 17.47 1.84 0.08
CA ILE A 45 16.84 0.51 0.00
C ILE A 45 16.35 0.09 1.38
N ARG A 46 17.18 0.18 2.44
CA ARG A 46 16.71 -0.17 3.80
C ARG A 46 15.56 0.73 4.27
N GLY A 47 15.63 2.02 4.00
CA GLY A 47 14.54 2.95 4.31
C GLY A 47 13.24 2.58 3.58
N ALA A 48 13.32 2.17 2.31
CA ALA A 48 12.17 1.72 1.55
C ALA A 48 11.56 0.43 2.13
N ASN A 49 12.38 -0.53 2.57
CA ASN A 49 11.91 -1.75 3.24
C ASN A 49 11.10 -1.40 4.49
N VAL A 50 11.62 -0.52 5.34
CA VAL A 50 10.91 -0.07 6.55
C VAL A 50 9.56 0.56 6.23
N VAL A 51 9.48 1.36 5.16
CA VAL A 51 8.21 1.97 4.73
C VAL A 51 7.25 0.91 4.21
N TYR A 52 7.74 -0.02 3.38
CA TYR A 52 6.92 -1.07 2.81
C TYR A 52 6.42 -2.06 3.86
N ASP A 53 7.25 -2.45 4.82
CA ASP A 53 6.88 -3.30 5.97
C ASP A 53 5.75 -2.68 6.80
N ARG A 54 5.73 -1.34 6.91
CA ARG A 54 4.63 -0.64 7.58
C ARG A 54 3.35 -0.72 6.75
N ILE A 55 3.44 -0.56 5.44
CA ILE A 55 2.28 -0.71 4.53
C ILE A 55 1.69 -2.11 4.65
N THR A 56 2.52 -3.15 4.56
CA THR A 56 2.06 -4.54 4.66
C THR A 56 1.50 -4.85 6.05
N SER A 57 2.13 -4.36 7.14
CA SER A 57 1.58 -4.52 8.49
C SER A 57 0.19 -3.90 8.68
N GLN A 58 -0.11 -2.80 7.96
CA GLN A 58 -1.43 -2.18 7.98
C GLN A 58 -2.41 -3.03 7.18
N VAL A 59 -2.05 -3.42 5.95
CA VAL A 59 -2.94 -4.17 5.05
C VAL A 59 -3.24 -5.58 5.54
N ASP A 60 -2.27 -6.25 6.17
CA ASP A 60 -2.42 -7.62 6.68
C ASP A 60 -3.02 -7.65 8.09
N SER A 61 -3.32 -6.49 8.69
CA SER A 61 -3.95 -6.38 10.01
C SER A 61 -5.38 -6.94 10.00
N PRO A 62 -5.72 -7.89 10.90
CA PRO A 62 -7.06 -8.48 10.95
C PRO A 62 -8.17 -7.45 11.22
N ALA A 63 -7.85 -6.36 11.94
CA ALA A 63 -8.81 -5.30 12.27
C ALA A 63 -9.48 -4.66 11.03
N ILE A 64 -8.76 -4.57 9.91
CA ILE A 64 -9.32 -4.03 8.65
C ILE A 64 -10.45 -4.92 8.12
N TYR A 65 -10.34 -6.24 8.30
CA TYR A 65 -11.29 -7.23 7.81
C TYR A 65 -12.49 -7.40 8.74
N ASP A 66 -12.27 -7.23 10.05
CA ASP A 66 -13.29 -7.36 11.10
C ASP A 66 -14.27 -6.17 11.19
N GLY A 67 -14.21 -5.22 10.25
CA GLY A 67 -15.06 -4.02 10.24
C GLY A 67 -14.73 -3.01 11.34
N VAL A 68 -13.70 -3.27 12.15
CA VAL A 68 -13.12 -2.32 13.10
C VAL A 68 -12.12 -1.49 12.30
N ILE A 69 -12.62 -0.46 11.60
CA ILE A 69 -11.76 0.51 10.89
C ILE A 69 -10.93 1.29 11.94
N GLU A 70 -9.88 0.66 12.46
CA GLU A 70 -8.75 1.32 13.06
C GLU A 70 -7.79 1.80 11.98
N MET A 71 -8.33 2.56 11.04
CA MET A 71 -7.56 3.37 10.10
C MET A 71 -6.95 4.61 10.82
N TYR A 72 -6.65 4.47 12.12
CA TYR A 72 -6.24 5.53 13.04
C TYR A 72 -4.73 5.76 13.10
N ASN A 73 -3.92 4.89 12.49
CA ASN A 73 -2.45 5.01 12.43
C ASN A 73 -1.87 5.25 11.03
N CYS A 74 -2.69 5.63 10.04
CA CYS A 74 -2.18 6.06 8.74
C CYS A 74 -1.51 7.45 8.88
N PRO A 75 -0.22 7.62 8.48
CA PRO A 75 0.51 8.89 8.60
C PRO A 75 0.00 10.00 7.67
N PHE A 76 -1.03 9.74 6.87
CA PHE A 76 -1.65 10.70 5.96
C PHE A 76 -2.77 11.49 6.66
N TRP A 77 -2.41 12.59 7.30
CA TRP A 77 -3.33 13.49 8.02
C TRP A 77 -4.53 13.98 7.20
N ILE A 78 -4.37 14.13 5.87
CA ILE A 78 -5.42 14.60 4.95
C ILE A 78 -6.53 13.56 4.74
N ILE A 79 -6.16 12.28 4.67
CA ILE A 79 -7.14 11.17 4.64
C ILE A 79 -7.85 11.12 5.98
N LYS A 80 -7.12 11.33 7.08
CA LYS A 80 -7.64 11.28 8.45
C LYS A 80 -8.78 12.28 8.68
N GLN A 81 -8.74 13.49 8.11
CA GLN A 81 -9.83 14.47 8.26
C GLN A 81 -11.05 14.17 7.37
N LYS A 82 -10.83 13.89 6.08
CA LYS A 82 -11.94 13.71 5.12
C LYS A 82 -12.64 12.36 5.30
N LEU A 83 -11.88 11.30 5.55
CA LEU A 83 -12.43 9.95 5.73
C LEU A 83 -13.10 9.80 7.10
N LYS A 84 -12.57 10.42 8.16
CA LYS A 84 -13.23 10.47 9.47
C LYS A 84 -14.55 11.26 9.42
N ALA A 85 -14.56 12.42 8.75
CA ALA A 85 -15.78 13.21 8.60
C ALA A 85 -16.87 12.47 7.81
N TRP A 86 -16.51 11.70 6.78
CA TRP A 86 -17.46 10.90 6.00
C TRP A 86 -17.90 9.62 6.71
N ILE A 87 -17.00 8.85 7.35
CA ILE A 87 -17.36 7.69 8.20
C ILE A 87 -18.34 8.13 9.30
N ILE A 88 -18.12 9.30 9.90
CA ILE A 88 -19.03 9.89 10.90
C ILE A 88 -20.35 10.36 10.25
N LYS A 89 -20.32 10.91 9.04
CA LYS A 89 -21.54 11.32 8.29
C LYS A 89 -22.38 10.14 7.81
N GLN A 90 -21.75 9.00 7.52
CA GLN A 90 -22.40 7.82 6.96
C GLN A 90 -22.97 6.84 7.98
N LYS A 91 -22.89 7.14 9.30
CA LYS A 91 -23.42 6.35 10.42
C LYS A 91 -24.29 5.15 10.00
N LEU A 92 -23.67 3.97 10.05
CA LEU A 92 -24.29 2.64 10.16
C LEU A 92 -25.41 2.31 9.16
N LYS A 93 -25.02 1.78 8.01
CA LYS A 93 -25.45 0.42 7.65
C LYS A 93 -24.16 -0.38 7.49
N ALA A 94 -24.04 -1.46 8.27
CA ALA A 94 -22.88 -2.35 8.38
C ALA A 94 -21.88 -2.20 7.22
N VAL A 95 -20.67 -1.71 7.51
CA VAL A 95 -19.55 -1.93 6.59
C VAL A 95 -19.47 -3.44 6.44
N PRO A 96 -19.72 -4.00 5.24
CA PRO A 96 -19.71 -5.44 5.08
C PRO A 96 -18.33 -5.94 5.53
N LEU A 97 -18.34 -7.01 6.33
CA LEU A 97 -17.11 -7.69 6.73
C LEU A 97 -16.30 -7.93 5.46
N LEU A 98 -15.10 -7.38 5.42
CA LEU A 98 -14.32 -7.43 4.20
C LEU A 98 -13.72 -8.82 4.13
N GLU A 99 -14.10 -9.61 3.12
CA GLU A 99 -13.53 -10.95 2.99
C GLU A 99 -12.04 -10.84 2.68
N LYS A 100 -11.23 -11.59 3.43
CA LYS A 100 -9.78 -11.66 3.24
C LYS A 100 -9.44 -12.47 2.00
N THR A 101 -9.58 -11.84 0.85
CA THR A 101 -9.21 -12.39 -0.46
C THR A 101 -7.94 -11.72 -1.01
N PHE A 102 -7.31 -12.35 -2.01
CA PHE A 102 -6.21 -11.73 -2.76
C PHE A 102 -6.63 -10.39 -3.36
N LYS A 103 -7.83 -10.31 -3.97
CA LYS A 103 -8.38 -9.10 -4.59
C LYS A 103 -8.45 -7.95 -3.57
N THR A 104 -9.06 -8.21 -2.42
CA THR A 104 -9.18 -7.23 -1.33
C THR A 104 -7.82 -6.72 -0.87
N THR A 105 -6.92 -7.65 -0.57
CA THR A 105 -5.56 -7.35 -0.06
C THR A 105 -4.78 -6.54 -1.08
N PHE A 106 -4.87 -6.93 -2.36
CA PHE A 106 -4.26 -6.23 -3.47
C PHE A 106 -4.81 -4.81 -3.63
N SER A 107 -6.13 -4.62 -3.64
CA SER A 107 -6.76 -3.29 -3.72
C SER A 107 -6.31 -2.36 -2.58
N LEU A 108 -6.19 -2.90 -1.35
CA LEU A 108 -5.67 -2.16 -0.20
C LEU A 108 -4.18 -1.80 -0.36
N LEU A 109 -3.34 -2.71 -0.86
CA LEU A 109 -1.94 -2.43 -1.18
C LEU A 109 -1.84 -1.31 -2.22
N VAL A 110 -2.59 -1.39 -3.32
CA VAL A 110 -2.60 -0.35 -4.37
C VAL A 110 -3.00 1.01 -3.80
N LEU A 111 -4.00 1.07 -2.91
CA LEU A 111 -4.40 2.31 -2.26
C LEU A 111 -3.28 2.90 -1.40
N HIS A 112 -2.62 2.09 -0.57
CA HIS A 112 -1.50 2.56 0.26
C HIS A 112 -0.30 3.01 -0.59
N MET A 113 0.03 2.25 -1.63
CA MET A 113 1.09 2.60 -2.57
C MET A 113 0.81 3.93 -3.27
N TRP A 114 -0.42 4.16 -3.74
CA TRP A 114 -0.82 5.44 -4.35
C TRP A 114 -0.57 6.61 -3.40
N LEU A 115 -1.02 6.50 -2.15
CA LEU A 115 -0.86 7.55 -1.15
C LEU A 115 0.62 7.88 -0.92
N VAL A 116 1.42 6.86 -0.66
CA VAL A 116 2.85 6.99 -0.36
C VAL A 116 3.61 7.57 -1.56
N LEU A 117 3.42 7.02 -2.76
CA LEU A 117 4.10 7.50 -3.97
C LEU A 117 3.69 8.93 -4.32
N ARG A 118 2.41 9.27 -4.17
CA ARG A 118 1.93 10.63 -4.44
C ARG A 118 2.58 11.65 -3.49
N ARG A 119 2.68 11.35 -2.20
CA ARG A 119 3.37 12.23 -1.24
C ARG A 119 4.86 12.34 -1.50
N LEU A 120 5.52 11.23 -1.86
CA LEU A 120 6.94 11.24 -2.18
C LEU A 120 7.23 12.05 -3.45
N LYS A 121 6.30 12.07 -4.42
CA LYS A 121 6.43 12.91 -5.60
C LYS A 121 6.50 14.40 -5.27
N GLU A 122 5.88 14.85 -4.17
CA GLU A 122 5.94 16.23 -3.69
C GLU A 122 7.32 16.61 -3.12
N GLU A 123 8.18 15.63 -2.79
CA GLU A 123 9.58 15.83 -2.37
C GLU A 123 10.55 15.96 -3.58
N GLY A 124 10.02 16.01 -4.80
CA GLY A 124 10.82 16.17 -6.02
C GLY A 124 11.63 14.92 -6.40
N LYS A 125 12.80 15.12 -7.03
CA LYS A 125 13.56 14.03 -7.67
C LYS A 125 14.03 12.95 -6.69
N ASP A 126 14.46 13.36 -5.49
CA ASP A 126 14.89 12.40 -4.46
C ASP A 126 13.71 11.56 -3.96
N GLY A 127 12.53 12.15 -3.80
CA GLY A 127 11.31 11.44 -3.42
C GLY A 127 10.83 10.47 -4.51
N VAL A 128 10.89 10.87 -5.78
CA VAL A 128 10.59 9.98 -6.92
C VAL A 128 11.57 8.79 -6.94
N LYS A 129 12.87 9.04 -6.74
CA LYS A 129 13.87 7.96 -6.68
C LYS A 129 13.65 7.03 -5.49
N PHE A 130 13.28 7.56 -4.34
CA PHE A 130 12.96 6.75 -3.16
C PHE A 130 11.67 5.93 -3.37
N GLY A 131 10.66 6.54 -3.99
CA GLY A 131 9.41 5.86 -4.37
C GLY A 131 9.64 4.67 -5.31
N GLN A 132 10.62 4.77 -6.21
CA GLN A 132 11.01 3.65 -7.07
C GLN A 132 11.47 2.41 -6.27
N TYR A 133 12.27 2.60 -5.21
CA TYR A 133 12.66 1.47 -4.35
C TYR A 133 11.47 0.82 -3.65
N ILE A 134 10.49 1.62 -3.20
CA ILE A 134 9.25 1.10 -2.58
C ILE A 134 8.42 0.35 -3.62
N TYR A 135 8.32 0.86 -4.84
CA TYR A 135 7.60 0.20 -5.93
C TYR A 135 8.22 -1.14 -6.33
N GLU A 136 9.55 -1.24 -6.36
CA GLU A 136 10.25 -2.51 -6.61
C GLU A 136 9.96 -3.55 -5.52
N MET A 137 9.95 -3.14 -4.25
CA MET A 137 9.58 -4.02 -3.12
C MET A 137 8.13 -4.48 -3.20
N TYR A 138 7.22 -3.55 -3.54
CA TYR A 138 5.83 -3.86 -3.79
C TYR A 138 5.65 -4.92 -4.89
N ASN A 139 6.32 -4.76 -6.04
CA ASN A 139 6.19 -5.73 -7.13
C ASN A 139 6.71 -7.11 -6.72
N HIS A 140 7.83 -7.15 -5.99
CA HIS A 140 8.36 -8.41 -5.48
C HIS A 140 7.39 -9.09 -4.50
N ASP A 141 6.80 -8.34 -3.57
CA ASP A 141 5.80 -8.88 -2.64
C ASP A 141 4.52 -9.35 -3.36
N VAL A 142 4.02 -8.60 -4.35
CA VAL A 142 2.88 -9.02 -5.17
C VAL A 142 3.20 -10.31 -5.93
N GLU A 143 4.38 -10.41 -6.54
CA GLU A 143 4.84 -11.64 -7.21
C GLU A 143 4.85 -12.84 -6.26
N LEU A 144 5.39 -12.67 -5.05
CA LEU A 144 5.39 -13.72 -4.02
C LEU A 144 3.98 -14.11 -3.58
N ARG A 145 3.07 -13.14 -3.42
CA ARG A 145 1.67 -13.39 -3.04
C ARG A 145 0.92 -14.14 -4.15
N VAL A 146 1.14 -13.79 -5.42
CA VAL A 146 0.56 -14.47 -6.58
C VAL A 146 1.07 -15.91 -6.68
N SER A 147 2.38 -16.13 -6.52
CA SER A 147 2.97 -17.47 -6.52
C SER A 147 2.42 -18.34 -5.37
N LYS A 148 2.30 -17.77 -4.16
CA LYS A 148 1.70 -18.45 -2.99
C LYS A 148 0.22 -18.78 -3.18
N ALA A 149 -0.51 -17.98 -3.96
CA ALA A 149 -1.89 -18.26 -4.33
C ALA A 149 -2.02 -19.39 -5.40
N GLY A 150 -0.91 -20.06 -5.74
CA GLY A 150 -0.90 -21.20 -6.66
C GLY A 150 -0.73 -20.83 -8.14
N VAL A 151 -0.58 -19.53 -8.45
CA VAL A 151 -0.38 -19.04 -9.82
C VAL A 151 1.11 -19.05 -10.15
N ASN A 152 1.61 -20.23 -10.53
CA ASN A 152 3.01 -20.40 -10.94
C ASN A 152 3.17 -20.43 -12.47
N LEU A 153 2.15 -20.93 -13.19
CA LEU A 153 2.10 -20.87 -14.65
C LEU A 153 1.60 -19.47 -15.06
N LEU A 154 2.24 -18.89 -16.09
CA LEU A 154 1.90 -17.57 -16.63
C LEU A 154 2.04 -16.40 -15.62
N LEU A 155 2.90 -16.54 -14.60
CA LEU A 155 3.16 -15.49 -13.61
C LEU A 155 3.44 -14.13 -14.26
N THR A 156 4.24 -14.09 -15.32
CA THR A 156 4.53 -12.86 -16.08
C THR A 156 3.28 -12.23 -16.70
N LYS A 157 2.33 -13.02 -17.20
CA LYS A 157 1.06 -12.51 -17.75
C LYS A 157 0.23 -11.91 -16.62
N TRP A 158 0.14 -12.60 -15.50
CA TRP A 158 -0.57 -12.12 -14.31
C TRP A 158 0.01 -10.82 -13.75
N MET A 159 1.33 -10.74 -13.62
CA MET A 159 2.01 -9.52 -13.16
C MET A 159 1.73 -8.33 -14.08
N LYS A 160 1.67 -8.52 -15.41
CA LYS A 160 1.29 -7.46 -16.36
C LYS A 160 -0.16 -6.97 -16.17
N GLU A 161 -1.10 -7.89 -15.93
CA GLU A 161 -2.49 -7.50 -15.66
C GLU A 161 -2.62 -6.76 -14.32
N LEU A 162 -1.92 -7.21 -13.29
CA LEU A 162 -1.89 -6.53 -11.98
C LEU A 162 -1.26 -5.15 -12.08
N GLU A 163 -0.19 -4.99 -12.87
CA GLU A 163 0.43 -3.69 -13.16
C GLU A 163 -0.55 -2.75 -13.87
N LYS A 164 -1.30 -3.26 -14.85
CA LYS A 164 -2.35 -2.49 -15.54
C LYS A 164 -3.44 -2.02 -14.57
N ILE A 165 -3.88 -2.90 -13.66
CA ILE A 165 -4.86 -2.56 -12.62
C ILE A 165 -4.28 -1.50 -11.67
N PHE A 166 -3.01 -1.65 -11.26
CA PHE A 166 -2.32 -0.69 -10.41
C PHE A 166 -2.37 0.72 -11.03
N TYR A 167 -1.86 0.89 -12.25
CA TYR A 167 -1.83 2.21 -12.90
C TYR A 167 -3.22 2.73 -13.24
N GLY A 168 -4.15 1.87 -13.62
CA GLY A 168 -5.55 2.25 -13.84
C GLY A 168 -6.18 2.86 -12.58
N ASN A 169 -5.87 2.29 -11.41
CA ASN A 169 -6.32 2.83 -10.13
C ASN A 169 -5.62 4.13 -9.76
N ILE A 170 -4.31 4.29 -10.03
CA ILE A 170 -3.61 5.57 -9.82
C ILE A 170 -4.33 6.70 -10.56
N VAL A 171 -4.68 6.49 -11.84
CA VAL A 171 -5.40 7.50 -12.65
C VAL A 171 -6.76 7.82 -12.05
N LYS A 172 -7.54 6.79 -11.66
CA LYS A 172 -8.85 6.99 -11.01
C LYS A 172 -8.73 7.79 -9.70
N TYR A 173 -7.76 7.44 -8.85
CA TYR A 173 -7.56 8.13 -7.57
C TYR A 173 -7.07 9.57 -7.75
N ASP A 174 -6.13 9.81 -8.67
CA ASP A 174 -5.63 11.15 -8.97
C ASP A 174 -6.74 12.06 -9.52
N ALA A 175 -7.59 11.54 -10.41
CA ALA A 175 -8.77 12.26 -10.91
C ALA A 175 -9.74 12.60 -9.77
N ALA A 176 -9.94 11.68 -8.82
CA ALA A 176 -10.87 11.84 -7.71
C ALA A 176 -10.43 12.86 -6.63
N ILE A 177 -9.21 13.38 -6.72
CA ILE A 177 -8.69 14.45 -5.85
C ILE A 177 -8.22 15.68 -6.63
N SER A 178 -8.57 15.77 -7.92
CA SER A 178 -8.28 16.95 -8.71
C SER A 178 -9.02 18.18 -8.15
N PRO A 179 -8.59 19.41 -8.48
CA PRO A 179 -9.31 20.62 -8.07
C PRO A 179 -10.78 20.65 -8.53
N GLU A 180 -11.09 19.96 -9.63
CA GLU A 180 -12.42 19.85 -10.25
C GLU A 180 -13.26 18.69 -9.69
N ALA A 181 -12.67 17.82 -8.87
CA ALA A 181 -13.34 16.66 -8.30
C ALA A 181 -14.39 17.08 -7.25
N ARG A 182 -15.50 16.33 -7.20
CA ARG A 182 -16.51 16.50 -6.15
C ARG A 182 -15.97 15.94 -4.83
N GLN A 183 -16.52 16.45 -3.74
CA GLN A 183 -16.08 16.09 -2.38
C GLN A 183 -16.14 14.57 -2.10
N ASP A 184 -17.07 13.84 -2.71
CA ASP A 184 -17.29 12.41 -2.48
C ASP A 184 -16.62 11.50 -3.52
N ASP A 185 -15.97 12.06 -4.56
CA ASP A 185 -15.44 11.27 -5.68
C ASP A 185 -14.36 10.29 -5.23
N LEU A 186 -13.44 10.72 -4.36
CA LEU A 186 -12.41 9.83 -3.82
C LEU A 186 -13.02 8.66 -3.05
N VAL A 187 -14.04 8.93 -2.24
CA VAL A 187 -14.69 7.90 -1.45
C VAL A 187 -15.44 6.92 -2.35
N ASN A 188 -16.13 7.44 -3.38
CA ASN A 188 -16.83 6.60 -4.36
C ASN A 188 -15.88 5.69 -5.14
N VAL A 189 -14.70 6.19 -5.54
CA VAL A 189 -13.69 5.38 -6.23
C VAL A 189 -13.10 4.31 -5.32
N ILE A 190 -12.78 4.66 -4.06
CA ILE A 190 -12.29 3.69 -3.06
C ILE A 190 -13.36 2.61 -2.81
N TRP A 191 -14.62 3.03 -2.63
CA TRP A 191 -15.73 2.11 -2.42
C TRP A 191 -15.87 1.13 -3.59
N ARG A 192 -15.83 1.62 -4.83
CA ARG A 192 -15.93 0.78 -6.03
C ARG A 192 -14.75 -0.21 -6.16
N ASN A 193 -13.54 0.22 -5.83
CA ASN A 193 -12.36 -0.63 -6.00
C ASN A 193 -12.16 -1.68 -4.89
N ILE A 194 -12.66 -1.40 -3.68
CA ILE A 194 -12.46 -2.27 -2.51
C ILE A 194 -13.71 -3.09 -2.19
N TYR A 195 -14.90 -2.48 -2.29
CA TYR A 195 -16.15 -3.07 -1.81
C TYR A 195 -17.14 -3.45 -2.90
N ALA A 196 -17.08 -2.83 -4.09
CA ALA A 196 -17.96 -3.25 -5.17
C ALA A 196 -17.45 -4.55 -5.79
N GLU A 197 -18.31 -5.56 -5.78
CA GLU A 197 -18.23 -6.64 -6.75
C GLU A 197 -18.47 -6.01 -8.12
N GLU A 198 -17.41 -5.74 -8.88
CA GLU A 198 -17.56 -5.50 -10.32
C GLU A 198 -18.30 -6.71 -10.88
N GLY A 199 -19.54 -6.48 -11.31
CA GLY A 199 -20.31 -7.50 -11.99
C GLY A 199 -19.51 -8.00 -13.17
N THR A 200 -19.10 -9.26 -13.11
CA THR A 200 -18.78 -10.12 -14.26
C THR A 200 -18.10 -9.43 -15.44
N GLU A 201 -17.01 -8.70 -15.20
CA GLU A 201 -15.91 -8.60 -16.16
C GLU A 201 -14.73 -9.38 -15.60
N ALA A 202 -15.01 -10.66 -15.42
CA ALA A 202 -14.13 -11.78 -15.64
C ALA A 202 -12.64 -11.47 -15.83
N ILE A 203 -11.90 -11.47 -14.72
CA ILE A 203 -10.72 -12.32 -14.64
C ILE A 203 -11.23 -13.75 -14.33
N ASP A 204 -12.03 -14.31 -15.24
CA ASP A 204 -12.64 -15.65 -15.18
C ASP A 204 -11.86 -16.47 -16.22
N VAL A 205 -11.27 -17.65 -15.97
CA VAL A 205 -11.83 -18.86 -15.35
C VAL A 205 -10.73 -19.70 -14.63
N ALA A 206 -9.50 -19.19 -14.46
CA ALA A 206 -8.39 -19.99 -13.89
C ALA A 206 -8.06 -19.69 -12.41
N ALA A 207 -8.55 -18.59 -11.85
CA ALA A 207 -8.34 -18.23 -10.44
C ALA A 207 -9.45 -18.74 -9.51
N THR A 208 -10.58 -19.20 -10.07
CA THR A 208 -11.72 -19.72 -9.33
C THR A 208 -11.37 -20.90 -8.40
N PRO A 209 -10.47 -21.83 -8.78
CA PRO A 209 -10.03 -22.87 -7.83
C PRO A 209 -9.13 -22.34 -6.71
N ALA A 210 -8.34 -21.29 -6.93
CA ALA A 210 -7.42 -20.72 -5.94
C ALA A 210 -8.13 -19.80 -4.91
N VAL A 211 -9.15 -19.07 -5.37
CA VAL A 211 -10.01 -18.25 -4.50
C VAL A 211 -10.90 -19.13 -3.62
N GLN A 212 -11.41 -20.26 -4.14
CA GLN A 212 -12.16 -21.23 -3.33
C GLN A 212 -11.29 -22.13 -2.44
N ALA A 213 -10.01 -22.35 -2.76
CA ALA A 213 -9.12 -23.15 -1.90
C ALA A 213 -8.73 -22.44 -0.59
N SER A 214 -8.80 -21.10 -0.55
CA SER A 214 -8.38 -20.31 0.61
C SER A 214 -9.46 -20.18 1.69
N SER A 215 -10.74 -20.33 1.34
CA SER A 215 -11.86 -20.36 2.29
C SER A 215 -11.97 -21.66 3.09
N PHE A 216 -11.17 -22.69 2.76
CA PHE A 216 -11.20 -24.01 3.41
C PHE A 216 -10.04 -24.31 4.37
N LEU A 217 -9.08 -23.39 4.56
CA LEU A 217 -7.93 -23.63 5.47
C LEU A 217 -7.99 -22.78 6.75
N GLY A 218 -9.14 -22.19 7.08
CA GLY A 218 -9.37 -21.37 8.27
C GLY A 218 -9.99 -22.11 9.46
N GLY A 219 -9.86 -23.44 9.53
CA GLY A 219 -10.36 -24.22 10.67
C GLY A 219 -9.39 -25.34 11.01
N TYR A 220 -8.41 -25.03 11.86
CA TYR A 220 -7.90 -25.82 13.00
C TYR A 220 -6.92 -24.96 13.80
#